data_AF-A0A385THR2-F1
#
_entry.id   AF-A0A385THR2-F1
#
_cell.length_a   1.000
_cell.length_b   1.000
_cell.length_c   1.000
_cell.angle_alpha   90.00
_cell.angle_beta   90.00
_cell.angle_gamma   90.00
#
_symmetry.space_group_name_H-M   'P 1'
#
loop_
_entity.id
_entity.type
_entity.pdbx_description
1 polymer ?
#
loop_
_entity_poly.entity_id
_entity_poly.type
_entity_poly.pdbx_seq_one_letter_code
_entity_poly.pdbx_strand_id
1 'polypeptide(L)'
;MKKTLSITAALALTLSLTAVASADPINGTVSNTSGPAPISVEDPIIKPEEVVIVPTPMIELTSKAYFYNAPNGEKLGALAPQKLDTTGNRYDVMLGGEWVEVYTWLGKAWIYVE
;
A
#
# COMPACT_ATOMS: atom_id res chain seq x y z
N MET A 1 -45.40 -19.10 21.44
CA MET A 1 -45.26 -19.85 20.17
C MET A 1 -43.91 -19.55 19.58
N LYS A 2 -43.20 -20.59 19.12
CA LYS A 2 -41.83 -20.59 18.62
C LYS A 2 -41.79 -20.01 17.20
N LYS A 3 -40.72 -19.28 16.83
CA LYS A 3 -39.97 -19.37 15.54
C LYS A 3 -39.04 -18.15 15.37
N THR A 4 -37.79 -18.27 15.84
CA THR A 4 -36.68 -17.43 15.36
C THR A 4 -35.97 -18.21 14.25
N LEU A 5 -36.06 -17.72 13.02
CA LEU A 5 -35.31 -18.24 11.88
C LEU A 5 -33.94 -17.56 11.85
N SER A 6 -32.91 -18.30 12.25
CA SER A 6 -31.52 -17.93 12.05
C SER A 6 -31.08 -18.46 10.68
N ILE A 7 -30.58 -17.60 9.79
CA ILE A 7 -29.89 -18.01 8.56
C ILE A 7 -28.44 -17.59 8.72
N THR A 8 -27.62 -18.52 9.18
CA THR A 8 -26.16 -18.40 9.16
C THR A 8 -25.68 -18.95 7.82
N ALA A 9 -25.20 -18.08 6.94
CA ALA A 9 -24.45 -18.50 5.75
C ALA A 9 -22.96 -18.63 6.14
N ALA A 10 -22.44 -19.86 6.13
CA ALA A 10 -21.01 -20.11 6.29
C ALA A 10 -20.39 -20.28 4.89
N LEU A 11 -19.64 -19.27 4.43
CA LEU A 11 -18.85 -19.33 3.20
C LEU A 11 -17.44 -19.79 3.57
N ALA A 12 -17.15 -21.08 3.37
CA ALA A 12 -15.81 -21.63 3.56
C ALA A 12 -15.07 -21.65 2.20
N LEU A 13 -14.01 -20.85 2.10
CA LEU A 13 -13.12 -20.84 0.93
C LEU A 13 -11.72 -21.30 1.37
N THR A 14 -11.41 -22.58 1.18
CA THR A 14 -10.07 -23.12 1.46
C THR A 14 -9.27 -23.21 0.16
N LEU A 15 -8.27 -22.35 0.01
CA LEU A 15 -7.27 -22.39 -1.07
C LEU A 15 -6.00 -23.04 -0.54
N SER A 16 -5.70 -24.27 -0.95
CA SER A 16 -4.41 -24.91 -0.72
C SER A 16 -3.73 -25.19 -2.06
N LEU A 17 -2.72 -24.38 -2.40
CA LEU A 17 -1.84 -24.58 -3.56
C LEU A 17 -0.46 -25.00 -3.05
N THR A 18 -0.10 -26.26 -3.23
CA THR A 18 1.28 -26.75 -3.10
C THR A 18 1.91 -26.76 -4.48
N ALA A 19 2.83 -25.83 -4.76
CA ALA A 19 3.64 -25.85 -5.97
C ALA A 19 4.82 -26.83 -5.77
N VAL A 20 4.90 -27.86 -6.60
CA VAL A 20 6.09 -28.72 -6.70
C VAL A 20 6.80 -28.35 -8.00
N ALA A 21 7.96 -27.71 -7.88
CA ALA A 21 8.86 -27.51 -9.01
C ALA A 21 9.76 -28.76 -9.14
N SER A 22 9.56 -29.55 -10.20
CA SER A 22 10.51 -30.59 -10.60
C SER A 22 11.32 -30.04 -11.78
N ALA A 23 12.61 -29.78 -11.58
CA ALA A 23 13.53 -29.45 -12.67
C ALA A 23 14.14 -30.73 -13.23
N ASP A 24 14.08 -30.90 -14.56
CA ASP A 24 14.78 -31.98 -15.26
C ASP A 24 16.30 -31.68 -15.33
N PRO A 25 17.19 -32.66 -15.11
CA PRO A 25 18.61 -32.45 -15.26
C PRO A 25 19.00 -32.37 -16.74
N ILE A 26 19.59 -31.24 -17.14
CA ILE A 26 20.16 -31.07 -18.48
C ILE A 26 21.54 -31.72 -18.57
N ASN A 27 21.68 -32.77 -19.40
CA ASN A 27 22.95 -33.43 -19.68
C ASN A 27 23.48 -32.98 -21.05
N GLY A 28 24.33 -31.93 -21.06
CA GLY A 28 24.93 -31.38 -22.28
C GLY A 28 26.40 -31.00 -22.08
N THR A 29 27.25 -31.45 -23.01
CA THR A 29 28.72 -31.36 -23.00
C THR A 29 29.23 -29.92 -23.08
N VAL A 30 30.24 -29.59 -22.28
CA VAL A 30 30.94 -28.29 -22.29
C VAL A 30 31.83 -28.19 -23.54
N SER A 31 31.56 -27.22 -24.41
CA SER A 31 32.49 -26.82 -25.48
C SER A 31 33.31 -25.62 -25.04
N ASN A 32 34.60 -25.85 -24.75
CA ASN A 32 35.60 -24.82 -24.54
C ASN A 32 35.75 -23.99 -25.82
N THR A 33 35.44 -22.69 -25.74
CA THR A 33 35.85 -21.69 -26.73
C THR A 33 36.79 -20.71 -26.05
N SER A 34 37.90 -20.42 -26.75
CA SER A 34 39.07 -19.64 -26.35
C SER A 34 38.79 -18.37 -25.54
N GLY A 35 39.42 -18.28 -24.35
CA GLY A 35 39.80 -17.10 -23.55
C GLY A 35 38.89 -15.86 -23.52
N PRO A 36 38.20 -15.57 -22.39
CA PRO A 36 37.56 -14.28 -22.17
C PRO A 36 38.59 -13.22 -21.72
N ALA A 37 38.49 -12.01 -22.27
CA ALA A 37 39.07 -10.81 -21.67
C ALA A 37 38.60 -10.65 -20.21
N PRO A 38 39.36 -10.01 -19.31
CA PRO A 38 38.93 -9.82 -17.92
C PRO A 38 37.58 -9.09 -17.90
N ILE A 39 36.57 -9.79 -17.40
CA ILE A 39 35.28 -9.24 -17.01
C ILE A 39 35.54 -8.19 -15.94
N SER A 40 35.45 -6.91 -16.31
CA SER A 40 35.34 -5.82 -15.34
C SER A 40 33.98 -5.97 -14.68
N VAL A 41 33.98 -6.48 -13.45
CA VAL A 41 32.80 -6.45 -12.59
C VAL A 41 32.60 -4.98 -12.21
N GLU A 42 31.72 -4.29 -12.93
CA GLU A 42 31.11 -3.07 -12.42
C GLU A 42 30.48 -3.39 -11.05
N ASP A 43 30.65 -2.47 -10.10
CA ASP A 43 29.98 -2.53 -8.82
C ASP A 43 28.46 -2.73 -9.02
N PRO A 44 27.77 -3.46 -8.13
CA PRO A 44 26.33 -3.66 -8.24
C PRO A 44 25.60 -2.32 -8.35
N ILE A 45 24.80 -2.18 -9.42
CA ILE A 45 24.02 -0.98 -9.74
C ILE A 45 23.13 -0.53 -8.57
N ILE A 46 22.70 -1.46 -7.71
CA ILE A 46 21.81 -1.18 -6.58
C ILE A 46 22.62 -1.15 -5.28
N LYS A 47 22.78 0.05 -4.72
CA LYS A 47 23.31 0.26 -3.38
C LYS A 47 22.21 0.01 -2.34
N PRO A 48 22.45 -0.74 -1.26
CA PRO A 48 21.44 -1.04 -0.23
C PRO A 48 20.96 0.18 0.58
N GLU A 49 21.58 1.34 0.37
CA GLU A 49 21.34 2.59 1.09
C GLU A 49 20.28 3.51 0.45
N GLU A 50 19.77 3.18 -0.75
CA GLU A 50 18.72 3.98 -1.40
C GLU A 50 17.31 3.58 -0.90
N VAL A 51 17.07 3.71 0.40
CA VAL A 51 15.71 3.81 0.93
C VAL A 51 15.35 5.29 0.94
N VAL A 52 14.74 5.75 -0.14
CA VAL A 52 14.16 7.10 -0.22
C VAL A 52 12.90 7.12 0.64
N ILE A 53 13.05 7.29 1.96
CA ILE A 53 11.95 7.59 2.86
C ILE A 53 11.70 9.10 2.72
N VAL A 54 10.98 9.53 1.68
CA VAL A 54 10.48 10.91 1.65
C VAL A 54 9.52 11.04 2.84
N PRO A 55 9.81 11.88 3.84
CA PRO A 55 8.90 12.05 4.97
C PRO A 55 7.58 12.59 4.42
N THR A 56 6.49 11.87 4.66
CA THR A 56 5.16 12.38 4.32
C THR A 56 4.81 13.56 5.24
N PRO A 57 4.18 14.63 4.72
CA PRO A 57 3.84 15.77 5.54
C PRO A 57 2.84 15.36 6.63
N MET A 58 2.96 15.94 7.82
CA MET A 58 1.98 15.81 8.90
C MET A 58 0.96 16.93 8.83
N ILE A 59 -0.26 16.67 9.31
CA ILE A 59 -1.26 17.71 9.59
C ILE A 59 -1.67 17.68 11.07
N GLU A 60 -2.03 18.85 11.59
CA GLU A 60 -2.55 19.01 12.95
C GLU A 60 -4.03 19.39 12.88
N LEU A 61 -4.88 18.50 13.37
CA LEU A 61 -6.30 18.76 13.54
C LEU A 61 -6.51 19.45 14.89
N THR A 62 -6.89 20.72 14.88
CA THR A 62 -7.15 21.52 16.09
C THR A 62 -8.58 21.35 16.61
N SER A 63 -9.48 20.85 15.76
CA SER A 63 -10.89 20.63 16.06
C SER A 63 -11.35 19.28 15.50
N LYS A 64 -12.62 18.92 15.77
CA LYS A 64 -13.21 17.69 15.22
C LYS A 64 -13.26 17.79 13.70
N ALA A 65 -12.54 16.91 12.99
CA ALA A 65 -12.49 16.89 11.54
C ALA A 65 -13.27 15.69 10.98
N TYR A 66 -14.06 15.91 9.94
CA TYR A 66 -14.74 14.83 9.22
C TYR A 66 -13.83 14.25 8.14
N PHE A 67 -13.94 12.94 7.91
CA PHE A 67 -13.23 12.27 6.82
C PHE A 67 -14.18 11.55 5.88
N TYR A 68 -13.76 11.44 4.63
CA TYR A 68 -14.58 11.08 3.47
C TYR A 68 -13.91 9.97 2.64
N ASN A 69 -14.70 9.25 1.85
CA ASN A 69 -14.17 8.20 0.96
C ASN A 69 -13.41 8.76 -0.26
N ALA A 70 -13.71 9.98 -0.67
CA ALA A 70 -13.08 10.71 -1.76
C ALA A 70 -13.22 12.23 -1.52
N PRO A 71 -12.45 13.09 -2.22
CA PRO A 71 -12.69 14.54 -2.22
C PRO A 71 -14.13 14.84 -2.66
N ASN A 72 -14.86 15.63 -1.87
CA ASN A 72 -16.30 15.90 -2.07
C ASN A 72 -17.20 14.65 -2.08
N GLY A 73 -16.72 13.54 -1.52
CA GLY A 73 -17.43 12.27 -1.45
C GLY A 73 -18.34 12.11 -0.24
N GLU A 74 -18.62 10.86 0.11
CA GLU A 74 -19.45 10.50 1.26
C GLU A 74 -18.65 10.59 2.56
N LYS A 75 -19.31 11.12 3.60
CA LYS A 75 -18.75 11.21 4.95
C LYS A 75 -18.74 9.84 5.62
N LEU A 76 -17.56 9.37 5.99
CA LEU A 76 -17.37 8.07 6.64
C LEU A 76 -17.35 8.16 8.17
N GLY A 77 -16.83 9.26 8.70
CA GLY A 77 -16.67 9.42 10.14
C GLY A 77 -16.03 10.74 10.54
N ALA A 78 -15.55 10.81 11.77
CA ALA A 78 -14.84 11.98 12.29
C ALA A 78 -13.66 11.59 13.18
N LEU A 79 -12.62 12.40 13.16
CA LEU A 79 -11.48 12.35 14.06
C LEU A 79 -11.58 13.49 15.09
N ALA A 80 -11.16 13.20 16.32
CA ALA A 80 -10.94 14.22 17.34
C ALA A 80 -9.66 15.02 17.01
N PRO A 81 -9.42 16.18 17.68
CA PRO A 81 -8.18 16.92 17.52
C PRO A 81 -6.95 16.05 17.80
N GLN A 82 -6.03 15.98 16.84
CA GLN A 82 -4.81 15.17 16.93
C GLN A 82 -3.83 15.55 15.82
N LYS A 83 -2.58 15.08 15.94
CA LYS A 83 -1.58 15.12 14.87
C LYS A 83 -1.61 13.80 14.12
N LEU A 84 -1.54 13.86 12.80
CA LEU A 84 -1.58 12.67 11.95
C LEU A 84 -0.65 12.79 10.75
N ASP A 85 -0.08 11.66 10.37
CA ASP A 85 0.68 11.52 9.14
C ASP A 85 -0.27 11.42 7.94
N THR A 86 0.10 12.08 6.84
CA THR A 86 -0.63 12.00 5.58
C THR A 86 0.00 10.94 4.67
N THR A 87 -0.70 10.57 3.59
CA THR A 87 -0.11 9.68 2.58
C THR A 87 0.80 10.42 1.60
N GLY A 88 0.83 11.75 1.66
CA GLY A 88 1.43 12.62 0.65
C GLY A 88 0.49 13.01 -0.49
N ASN A 89 -0.66 12.34 -0.66
CA ASN A 89 -1.65 12.71 -1.68
C ASN A 89 -2.48 13.91 -1.21
N ARG A 90 -2.55 14.92 -2.06
CA ARG A 90 -3.15 16.23 -1.79
C ARG A 90 -3.87 16.74 -3.03
N TYR A 91 -4.98 17.44 -2.82
CA TYR A 91 -5.77 18.05 -3.89
C TYR A 91 -6.24 19.44 -3.46
N ASP A 92 -5.62 20.47 -4.05
CA ASP A 92 -5.94 21.87 -3.80
C ASP A 92 -7.26 22.27 -4.45
N VAL A 93 -8.06 23.04 -3.74
CA VAL A 93 -9.32 23.62 -4.22
C VAL A 93 -9.10 25.11 -4.50
N MET A 94 -9.59 25.60 -5.64
CA MET A 94 -9.38 26.99 -6.11
C MET A 94 -9.77 28.09 -5.10
N LEU A 95 -10.58 27.78 -4.09
CA LEU A 95 -11.09 28.73 -3.09
C LEU A 95 -10.35 28.67 -1.74
N GLY A 96 -9.16 28.08 -1.68
CA GLY A 96 -8.27 28.20 -0.52
C GLY A 96 -8.43 27.10 0.53
N GLY A 97 -8.90 25.92 0.15
CA GLY A 97 -8.81 24.72 0.99
C GLY A 97 -8.16 23.57 0.24
N GLU A 98 -7.73 22.55 0.98
CA GLU A 98 -6.98 21.41 0.49
C GLU A 98 -7.63 20.11 0.97
N TRP A 99 -7.78 19.16 0.07
CA TRP A 99 -8.11 17.79 0.42
C TRP A 99 -6.82 17.02 0.65
N VAL A 100 -6.69 16.43 1.84
CA VAL A 100 -5.50 15.68 2.26
C VAL A 100 -5.89 14.22 2.49
N GLU A 101 -5.18 13.29 1.86
CA GLU A 101 -5.38 11.86 2.10
C GLU A 101 -4.61 11.42 3.35
N VAL A 102 -5.29 10.66 4.20
CA VAL A 102 -4.83 10.24 5.52
C VAL A 102 -5.14 8.76 5.76
N TYR A 103 -4.43 8.14 6.69
CA TYR A 103 -4.73 6.79 7.15
C TYR A 103 -5.67 6.83 8.35
N THR A 104 -6.75 6.06 8.29
CA THR A 104 -7.72 5.84 9.37
C THR A 104 -7.82 4.35 9.69
N TRP A 105 -8.57 3.99 10.74
CA TRP A 105 -8.89 2.59 11.03
C TRP A 105 -9.74 1.90 9.95
N LEU A 106 -10.32 2.68 9.00
CA LEU A 106 -11.04 2.18 7.83
C LEU A 106 -10.16 2.10 6.58
N GLY A 107 -8.87 2.43 6.68
CA GLY A 107 -7.96 2.57 5.55
C GLY A 107 -7.80 4.03 5.13
N LYS A 108 -7.55 4.26 3.83
CA LYS A 108 -7.34 5.60 3.28
C LYS A 108 -8.64 6.40 3.27
N ALA A 109 -8.56 7.65 3.69
CA ALA A 109 -9.67 8.59 3.66
C ALA A 109 -9.17 10.00 3.36
N TRP A 110 -10.09 10.90 3.01
CA TRP A 110 -9.80 12.29 2.69
C TRP A 110 -10.34 13.22 3.77
N ILE A 111 -9.54 14.18 4.20
CA ILE A 111 -9.94 15.27 5.10
C ILE A 111 -9.82 16.59 4.37
N TYR A 112 -10.80 17.46 4.54
CA TYR A 112 -10.74 18.83 4.05
C TYR A 112 -10.10 19.72 5.12
N VAL A 113 -9.08 20.48 4.73
CA VAL A 113 -8.34 21.42 5.57
C VAL A 113 -8.47 22.81 4.93
N GLU A 114 -8.88 23.79 5.73
CA GLU A 114 -8.91 25.23 5.40
C GLU A 114 -7.76 25.97 6.08
#